data_AF-A0A9D7JD03-F1
#
_entry.id   AF-A0A9D7JD03-F1
#
_cell.length_a   1.000
_cell.length_b   1.000
_cell.length_c   1.000
_cell.angle_alpha   90.00
_cell.angle_beta   90.00
_cell.angle_gamma   90.00
#
_symmetry.space_group_name_H-M   'P 1'
#
loop_
_entity.id
_entity.type
_entity.pdbx_description
1 polymer ?
#
loop_
_entity_poly.entity_id
_entity_poly.type
_entity_poly.pdbx_seq_one_letter_code
_entity_poly.pdbx_strand_id
1 'polypeptide(L)'
;MTSIVFHDHLLIFLVVATAHVLLVFAERFEAGHRDFRWLYAAAVLLGLAVLTKYNGALPPGSAWPCSSWHIDQFAGCCERHIPARRFAQHCDTSAGPVVEPQRELRLLHVPYLRALGWHDPLELHPNGLSRYAVSALLWVSPFVFPAIAACSSGLRSALRRPRPGPGTLRLRHIDTDDRPAFAVRGRLLLLEHRRLPLLFPLLAGWMRRTWVVALHLMYGLTLAVLLAVSSVVPISTLNGRSDWTLSSSFGWPEVAARVEALKGLHEVGFVATTGYQIAAELGYAMRDPDVVTISPRHDQYDYWFRPEDHLGQDALIVGDTRFGVEYVSRYFEELVPLEQVPYERFGYLIYEPAIYLGKRFRIPADE
;
A
#
# COMPACT_ATOMS: atom_id res chain seq x y z
N MET A 1 -15.00 2.52 18.14
CA MET A 1 -13.73 3.23 17.89
C MET A 1 -13.46 3.17 16.39
N THR A 2 -13.73 4.24 15.64
CA THR A 2 -13.53 4.29 14.16
C THR A 2 -12.49 5.33 13.77
N SER A 3 -11.48 5.58 14.62
CA SER A 3 -10.31 6.31 14.13
C SER A 3 -9.58 5.36 13.18
N ILE A 4 -9.69 5.65 11.89
CA ILE A 4 -8.86 5.12 10.81
C ILE A 4 -7.39 5.30 11.22
N VAL A 5 -6.83 4.35 11.97
CA VAL A 5 -5.38 4.24 12.22
C VAL A 5 -4.82 3.39 11.10
N PHE A 6 -4.93 3.91 9.87
CA PHE A 6 -4.20 3.32 8.78
C PHE A 6 -2.81 3.95 8.78
N HIS A 7 -1.80 3.12 9.08
CA HIS A 7 -0.38 3.44 8.89
C HIS A 7 -0.10 4.07 7.51
N ASP A 8 -0.95 3.82 6.51
CA ASP A 8 -0.88 4.44 5.19
C ASP A 8 -1.02 5.96 5.20
N HIS A 9 -1.84 6.56 6.07
CA HIS A 9 -1.99 8.03 6.09
C HIS A 9 -0.71 8.71 6.61
N LEU A 10 -0.14 8.17 7.68
CA LEU A 10 1.12 8.64 8.23
C LEU A 10 2.25 8.42 7.21
N LEU A 11 2.29 7.26 6.53
CA LEU A 11 3.23 6.98 5.46
C LEU A 11 3.10 8.01 4.33
N ILE A 12 1.89 8.24 3.82
CA ILE A 12 1.63 9.20 2.73
C ILE A 12 2.08 10.61 3.15
N PHE A 13 1.72 11.03 4.36
CA PHE A 13 2.14 12.31 4.91
C PHE A 13 3.67 12.44 4.93
N LEU A 14 4.37 11.45 5.48
CA LEU A 14 5.83 11.45 5.59
C LEU A 14 6.51 11.41 4.20
N VAL A 15 5.97 10.68 3.23
CA VAL A 15 6.46 10.65 1.85
C VAL A 15 6.28 12.01 1.16
N VAL A 16 5.11 12.63 1.30
CA VAL A 16 4.84 13.96 0.72
C VAL A 16 5.72 15.02 1.39
N ALA A 17 5.86 14.98 2.72
CA ALA A 17 6.73 15.88 3.46
C ALA A 17 8.20 15.72 3.03
N THR A 18 8.67 14.48 2.85
CA THR A 18 10.01 14.17 2.32
C THR A 18 10.22 14.82 0.94
N ALA A 19 9.26 14.61 0.01
CA ALA A 19 9.35 15.16 -1.34
C ALA A 19 9.36 16.70 -1.35
N HIS A 20 8.53 17.32 -0.51
CA HIS A 20 8.49 18.78 -0.36
C HIS A 20 9.84 19.33 0.13
N VAL A 21 10.41 18.72 1.17
CA VAL A 21 11.67 19.16 1.76
C VAL A 21 12.86 18.96 0.80
N LEU A 22 12.86 17.86 0.02
CA LEU A 22 13.83 17.67 -1.06
C LEU A 22 13.71 18.73 -2.15
N LEU A 23 12.49 19.13 -2.52
CA LEU A 23 12.28 20.19 -3.50
C LEU A 23 12.85 21.53 -2.99
N VAL A 24 12.55 21.90 -1.74
CA VAL A 24 13.09 23.11 -1.12
C VAL A 24 14.62 23.08 -1.06
N PHE A 25 15.21 21.92 -0.74
CA PHE A 25 16.66 21.74 -0.81
C PHE A 25 17.21 22.00 -2.21
N ALA A 26 16.60 21.38 -3.24
CA ALA A 26 17.04 21.50 -4.62
C ALA A 26 16.98 22.96 -5.12
N GLU A 27 15.86 23.67 -4.88
CA GLU A 27 15.71 25.07 -5.26
C GLU A 27 16.78 25.97 -4.60
N ARG A 28 17.04 25.78 -3.31
CA ARG A 28 18.05 26.57 -2.58
C ARG A 28 19.46 26.25 -3.05
N PHE A 29 19.75 24.98 -3.32
CA PHE A 29 21.04 24.54 -3.82
C PHE A 29 21.34 25.13 -5.20
N GLU A 30 20.35 25.14 -6.10
CA GLU A 30 20.45 25.78 -7.42
C GLU A 30 20.62 27.31 -7.32
N ALA A 31 20.02 27.95 -6.32
CA ALA A 31 20.23 29.36 -6.02
C ALA A 31 21.60 29.67 -5.38
N GLY A 32 22.47 28.67 -5.20
CA GLY A 32 23.81 28.82 -4.63
C GLY A 32 23.86 28.74 -3.10
N HIS A 33 22.75 28.47 -2.43
CA HIS A 33 22.70 28.29 -0.98
C HIS A 33 22.96 26.83 -0.60
N ARG A 34 23.95 26.59 0.29
CA ARG A 34 24.30 25.25 0.78
C ARG A 34 23.53 24.89 2.06
N ASP A 35 22.21 24.90 1.98
CA ASP A 35 21.33 24.66 3.13
C ASP A 35 21.09 23.16 3.38
N PHE A 36 22.12 22.43 3.82
CA PHE A 36 22.06 20.98 4.07
C PHE A 36 21.03 20.55 5.12
N ARG A 37 20.55 21.46 5.97
CA ARG A 37 19.47 21.18 6.92
C ARG A 37 18.22 20.59 6.25
N TRP A 38 17.90 21.02 5.03
CA TRP A 38 16.75 20.50 4.30
C TRP A 38 17.01 19.09 3.78
N LEU A 39 18.24 18.80 3.33
CA LEU A 39 18.62 17.43 2.96
C LEU A 39 18.51 16.46 4.15
N TYR A 40 19.00 16.86 5.32
CA TYR A 40 18.89 16.05 6.53
C TYR A 40 17.43 15.88 6.99
N ALA A 41 16.62 16.94 6.93
CA ALA A 41 15.19 16.85 7.25
C ALA A 41 14.46 15.89 6.31
N ALA A 42 14.76 15.89 5.00
CA ALA A 42 14.23 14.90 4.06
C ALA A 42 14.66 13.48 4.43
N ALA A 43 15.93 13.26 4.77
CA ALA A 43 16.42 11.93 5.15
C ALA A 43 15.72 11.39 6.41
N VAL A 44 15.49 12.25 7.41
CA VAL A 44 14.74 11.88 8.63
C VAL A 44 13.29 11.53 8.31
N LEU A 45 12.59 12.36 7.53
CA LEU A 45 11.20 12.11 7.13
C LEU A 45 11.06 10.83 6.32
N LEU A 46 12.02 10.54 5.44
CA LEU A 46 12.07 9.30 4.67
C LEU A 46 12.30 8.09 5.58
N GLY A 47 13.23 8.19 6.53
CA GLY A 47 13.46 7.15 7.53
C GLY A 47 12.20 6.85 8.36
N LEU A 48 11.49 7.89 8.80
CA LEU A 48 10.20 7.74 9.48
C LEU A 48 9.13 7.11 8.59
N ALA A 49 9.10 7.43 7.29
CA ALA A 49 8.19 6.82 6.33
C ALA A 49 8.43 5.31 6.22
N VAL A 50 9.70 4.90 6.11
CA VAL A 50 10.11 3.49 6.08
C VAL A 50 9.71 2.75 7.37
N LEU A 51 9.88 3.39 8.52
CA LEU A 51 9.49 2.80 9.81
C LEU A 51 7.97 2.68 10.00
N THR A 52 7.18 3.55 9.36
CA THR A 52 5.72 3.56 9.50
C THR A 52 5.06 2.34 8.87
N LYS A 53 5.60 1.88 7.73
CA LYS A 53 5.12 0.68 7.04
C LYS A 53 6.31 0.16 6.23
N TYR A 54 6.62 -1.14 6.32
CA TYR A 54 7.73 -1.75 5.59
C TYR A 54 7.72 -1.49 4.08
N ASN A 55 6.57 -1.10 3.50
CA ASN A 55 6.42 -0.62 2.12
C ASN A 55 7.08 0.74 1.83
N GLY A 56 7.47 1.52 2.85
CA GLY A 56 8.20 2.77 2.70
C GLY A 56 9.64 2.53 2.24
N ALA A 57 10.17 1.31 2.45
CA ALA A 57 11.30 0.83 1.68
C ALA A 57 10.82 0.61 0.24
N LEU A 58 10.99 1.64 -0.59
CA LEU A 58 11.01 1.47 -2.04
C LEU A 58 11.85 0.21 -2.32
N PRO A 59 11.32 -0.86 -2.97
CA PRO A 59 12.12 -2.03 -3.29
C PRO A 59 13.42 -1.57 -3.95
N PRO A 60 14.57 -2.22 -3.74
CA PRO A 60 15.87 -1.77 -4.24
C PRO A 60 15.90 -1.50 -5.77
N GLY A 61 14.98 -2.06 -6.55
CA GLY A 61 14.79 -1.71 -7.98
C GLY A 61 13.99 -0.43 -8.27
N SER A 62 13.51 0.24 -7.22
CA SER A 62 12.84 1.55 -7.20
C SER A 62 13.62 2.58 -6.37
N ALA A 63 14.81 2.19 -5.88
CA ALA A 63 15.86 3.16 -5.65
C ALA A 63 15.90 4.05 -6.88
N TRP A 64 15.73 5.34 -6.64
CA TRP A 64 15.84 6.40 -7.62
C TRP A 64 16.98 6.06 -8.61
N PRO A 65 16.87 6.36 -9.92
CA PRO A 65 17.97 6.20 -10.87
C PRO A 65 19.28 6.91 -10.45
N CYS A 66 19.27 7.67 -9.34
CA CYS A 66 20.45 8.29 -8.77
C CYS A 66 21.59 7.31 -8.43
N SER A 67 21.34 6.05 -8.05
CA SER A 67 22.42 5.16 -7.60
C SER A 67 23.33 4.63 -8.71
N SER A 68 22.90 4.64 -9.97
CA SER A 68 23.79 4.24 -11.08
C SER A 68 23.96 5.29 -12.17
N TRP A 69 22.98 6.18 -12.38
CA TRP A 69 23.03 7.16 -13.47
C TRP A 69 23.49 8.56 -13.06
N HIS A 70 23.39 8.91 -11.76
CA HIS A 70 23.91 10.19 -11.28
C HIS A 70 25.13 10.07 -10.38
N ILE A 71 25.56 8.89 -9.88
CA ILE A 71 26.78 8.82 -9.06
C ILE A 71 27.99 9.40 -9.80
N ASP A 72 28.14 9.18 -11.10
CA ASP A 72 29.29 9.73 -11.84
C ASP A 72 29.15 11.23 -12.16
N GLN A 73 27.93 11.73 -12.40
CA GLN A 73 27.67 13.16 -12.61
C GLN A 73 27.69 13.97 -11.29
N PHE A 74 27.21 13.39 -10.19
CA PHE A 74 27.33 13.95 -8.84
C PHE A 74 28.76 13.82 -8.33
N ALA A 75 29.50 12.74 -8.65
CA ALA A 75 30.91 12.59 -8.28
C ALA A 75 31.77 13.69 -8.92
N GLY A 76 31.51 14.08 -10.18
CA GLY A 76 32.18 15.23 -10.80
C GLY A 76 31.93 16.57 -10.10
N CYS A 77 30.78 16.74 -9.42
CA CYS A 77 30.47 17.92 -8.58
C CYS A 77 30.92 17.75 -7.11
N CYS A 78 31.09 16.51 -6.65
CA CYS A 78 31.33 16.13 -5.25
C CYS A 78 32.73 15.58 -4.97
N GLU A 79 33.69 15.66 -5.90
CA GLU A 79 35.09 15.27 -5.68
C GLU A 79 35.74 15.92 -4.44
N ARG A 80 35.16 17.00 -3.89
CA ARG A 80 35.62 17.62 -2.62
C ARG A 80 34.94 17.11 -1.34
N HIS A 81 33.93 16.23 -1.40
CA HIS A 81 33.14 15.84 -0.22
C HIS A 81 32.97 14.31 -0.08
N ILE A 82 33.96 13.70 0.60
CA ILE A 82 34.03 12.31 1.08
C ILE A 82 32.76 11.79 1.80
N PRO A 83 31.95 12.59 2.53
CA PRO A 83 30.80 12.06 3.28
C PRO A 83 29.67 11.48 2.40
N ALA A 84 29.41 12.05 1.22
CA ALA A 84 28.26 11.66 0.39
C ALA A 84 28.46 10.29 -0.29
N ARG A 85 29.70 9.99 -0.73
CA ARG A 85 30.05 8.67 -1.31
C ARG A 85 29.97 7.56 -0.26
N ARG A 86 30.44 7.83 0.97
CA ARG A 86 30.32 6.89 2.09
C ARG A 86 28.86 6.67 2.50
N PHE A 87 28.03 7.71 2.47
CA PHE A 87 26.59 7.58 2.77
C PHE A 87 25.87 6.69 1.75
N ALA A 88 26.11 6.88 0.45
CA ALA A 88 25.53 6.05 -0.60
C ALA A 88 25.98 4.57 -0.49
N GLN A 89 27.26 4.32 -0.26
CA GLN A 89 27.77 2.96 -0.03
C GLN A 89 27.20 2.33 1.23
N HIS A 90 27.01 3.11 2.30
CA HIS A 90 26.42 2.62 3.55
C HIS A 90 24.95 2.22 3.35
N CYS A 91 24.17 3.03 2.63
CA CYS A 91 22.79 2.70 2.28
C CYS A 91 22.67 1.38 1.52
N ASP A 92 23.51 1.13 0.51
CA ASP A 92 23.52 -0.14 -0.25
C ASP A 92 23.87 -1.35 0.64
N THR A 93 24.89 -1.21 1.51
CA THR A 93 25.28 -2.31 2.41
C THR A 93 24.25 -2.59 3.51
N SER A 94 23.55 -1.57 3.99
CA SER A 94 22.52 -1.71 5.04
C SER A 94 21.20 -2.27 4.52
N ALA A 95 20.94 -2.17 3.20
CA ALA A 95 19.75 -2.72 2.58
C ALA A 95 19.85 -4.23 2.31
N GLY A 96 21.06 -4.75 2.05
CA GLY A 96 21.31 -6.17 1.69
C GLY A 96 20.56 -7.22 2.52
N PRO A 97 20.52 -7.13 3.87
CA PRO A 97 19.81 -8.11 4.71
C PRO A 97 18.28 -8.11 4.54
N VAL A 98 17.70 -7.01 4.05
CA VAL A 98 16.25 -6.88 3.78
C VAL A 98 15.91 -7.30 2.33
N VAL A 99 16.87 -7.18 1.42
CA VAL A 99 16.68 -7.43 -0.02
C VAL A 99 16.64 -8.93 -0.36
N GLU A 100 17.50 -9.74 0.26
CA GLU A 100 17.62 -11.17 -0.08
C GLU A 100 16.32 -11.96 0.23
N PRO A 101 15.68 -11.81 1.41
CA PRO A 101 14.40 -12.48 1.70
C PRO A 101 13.26 -12.04 0.76
N GLN A 102 13.26 -10.77 0.35
CA GLN A 102 12.25 -10.25 -0.59
C GLN A 102 12.41 -10.79 -2.02
N ARG A 103 13.61 -11.20 -2.40
CA ARG A 103 13.90 -11.74 -3.74
C ARG A 103 13.34 -13.16 -3.89
N GLU A 104 13.43 -13.97 -2.84
CA GLU A 104 12.76 -15.28 -2.76
C GLU A 104 11.22 -15.11 -2.70
N LEU A 105 10.71 -14.14 -1.94
CA LEU A 105 9.28 -13.82 -1.88
C LEU A 105 8.70 -13.34 -3.23
N ARG A 106 9.49 -12.70 -4.11
CA ARG A 106 9.03 -12.29 -5.45
C ARG A 106 8.70 -13.48 -6.36
N LEU A 107 9.43 -14.59 -6.23
CA LEU A 107 9.16 -15.80 -7.02
C LEU A 107 7.89 -16.52 -6.55
N LEU A 108 7.53 -16.36 -5.27
CA LEU A 108 6.29 -16.87 -4.68
C LEU A 108 5.06 -16.00 -5.01
N HIS A 109 5.23 -14.79 -5.53
CA HIS A 109 4.14 -13.81 -5.66
C HIS A 109 3.17 -14.08 -6.82
N VAL A 110 3.61 -14.75 -7.89
CA VAL A 110 2.76 -15.04 -9.06
C VAL A 110 1.80 -16.23 -8.82
N PRO A 111 2.25 -17.38 -8.27
CA PRO A 111 1.34 -18.45 -7.83
C PRO A 111 0.36 -17.95 -6.76
N TYR A 112 0.82 -17.09 -5.86
CA TYR A 112 0.05 -16.45 -4.81
C TYR A 112 -1.12 -15.59 -5.32
N LEU A 113 -0.89 -14.74 -6.33
CA LEU A 113 -1.97 -13.93 -6.92
C LEU A 113 -3.01 -14.83 -7.62
N ARG A 114 -2.58 -15.90 -8.29
CA ARG A 114 -3.52 -16.88 -8.89
C ARG A 114 -4.34 -17.63 -7.84
N ALA A 115 -3.75 -18.04 -6.72
CA ALA A 115 -4.45 -18.76 -5.65
C ALA A 115 -5.54 -17.91 -4.98
N LEU A 116 -5.36 -16.58 -4.93
CA LEU A 116 -6.37 -15.62 -4.43
C LEU A 116 -7.49 -15.32 -5.45
N GLY A 117 -7.54 -16.02 -6.58
CA GLY A 117 -8.47 -15.73 -7.67
C GLY A 117 -8.19 -14.39 -8.37
N TRP A 118 -7.02 -13.78 -8.12
CA TRP A 118 -6.56 -12.66 -8.94
C TRP A 118 -6.01 -13.26 -10.22
N HIS A 119 -6.87 -13.34 -11.24
CA HIS A 119 -6.44 -13.62 -12.61
C HIS A 119 -5.25 -12.73 -12.97
N ASP A 120 -4.30 -13.32 -13.72
CA ASP A 120 -2.96 -12.80 -13.97
C ASP A 120 -2.92 -11.25 -13.99
N PRO A 121 -2.20 -10.57 -13.08
CA PRO A 121 -2.09 -9.10 -13.08
C PRO A 121 -1.52 -8.55 -14.39
N LEU A 122 -0.94 -9.43 -15.21
CA LEU A 122 -0.33 -9.17 -16.50
C LEU A 122 -1.24 -9.52 -17.68
N GLU A 123 -2.39 -10.17 -17.47
CA GLU A 123 -3.46 -10.18 -18.47
C GLU A 123 -4.08 -8.78 -18.51
N LEU A 124 -3.39 -7.90 -19.23
CA LEU A 124 -3.89 -6.60 -19.65
C LEU A 124 -5.08 -6.83 -20.58
N HIS A 125 -6.23 -7.21 -20.02
CA HIS A 125 -7.48 -7.03 -20.71
C HIS A 125 -7.55 -5.55 -21.11
N PRO A 126 -7.86 -5.21 -22.38
CA PRO A 126 -8.01 -3.82 -22.82
C PRO A 126 -8.97 -3.01 -21.92
N ASN A 127 -9.96 -3.72 -21.36
CA ASN A 127 -10.91 -3.20 -20.38
C ASN A 127 -10.27 -2.93 -19.02
N GLY A 128 -9.25 -3.69 -18.61
CA GLY A 128 -8.49 -3.49 -17.38
C GLY A 128 -7.64 -2.23 -17.40
N LEU A 129 -6.91 -1.96 -18.49
CA LEU A 129 -6.06 -0.77 -18.60
C LEU A 129 -6.89 0.53 -18.64
N SER A 130 -7.99 0.53 -19.39
CA SER A 130 -8.89 1.69 -19.47
C SER A 130 -9.60 1.93 -18.13
N ARG A 131 -10.14 0.89 -17.49
CA ARG A 131 -10.70 0.99 -16.13
C ARG A 131 -9.66 1.50 -15.14
N TYR A 132 -8.47 0.93 -15.14
CA TYR A 132 -7.37 1.36 -14.28
C TYR A 132 -7.02 2.83 -14.52
N ALA A 133 -6.85 3.25 -15.78
CA ALA A 133 -6.53 4.64 -16.12
C ALA A 133 -7.64 5.59 -15.65
N VAL A 134 -8.91 5.26 -15.87
CA VAL A 134 -10.05 6.03 -15.38
C VAL A 134 -10.07 6.09 -13.86
N SER A 135 -9.89 4.96 -13.18
CA SER A 135 -9.82 4.89 -11.71
C SER A 135 -8.67 5.74 -11.17
N ALA A 136 -7.47 5.64 -11.73
CA ALA A 136 -6.34 6.47 -11.34
C ALA A 136 -6.64 7.96 -11.55
N LEU A 137 -7.29 8.32 -12.67
CA LEU A 137 -7.68 9.70 -12.97
C LEU A 137 -8.68 10.24 -11.94
N LEU A 138 -9.65 9.41 -11.54
CA LEU A 138 -10.61 9.73 -10.49
C LEU A 138 -9.92 9.80 -9.13
N TRP A 139 -9.03 8.87 -8.77
CA TRP A 139 -8.36 8.91 -7.46
C TRP A 139 -7.47 10.15 -7.26
N VAL A 140 -6.84 10.63 -8.33
CA VAL A 140 -5.90 11.74 -8.29
C VAL A 140 -6.60 13.09 -8.37
N SER A 141 -7.61 13.16 -9.23
CA SER A 141 -8.42 14.32 -9.62
C SER A 141 -8.36 14.54 -11.14
N PRO A 142 -9.52 14.63 -11.80
CA PRO A 142 -9.57 14.90 -13.24
C PRO A 142 -9.00 16.28 -13.61
N PHE A 143 -8.96 17.21 -12.65
CA PHE A 143 -8.48 18.58 -12.87
C PHE A 143 -6.95 18.68 -13.00
N VAL A 144 -6.21 17.64 -12.59
CA VAL A 144 -4.75 17.57 -12.73
C VAL A 144 -4.37 17.12 -14.15
N PHE A 145 -5.28 16.50 -14.89
CA PHE A 145 -4.97 15.93 -16.19
C PHE A 145 -4.56 16.97 -17.25
N PRO A 146 -5.21 18.15 -17.39
CA PRO A 146 -4.72 19.19 -18.29
C PRO A 146 -3.27 19.61 -17.98
N ALA A 147 -2.88 19.64 -16.69
CA ALA A 147 -1.52 19.93 -16.27
C ALA A 147 -0.55 18.80 -16.65
N ILE A 148 -0.94 17.54 -16.47
CA ILE A 148 -0.16 16.36 -16.92
C ILE A 148 0.01 16.38 -18.45
N ALA A 149 -1.07 16.62 -19.19
CA ALA A 149 -1.07 16.67 -20.64
C ALA A 149 -0.18 17.82 -21.15
N ALA A 150 -0.31 19.02 -20.57
CA ALA A 150 0.52 20.18 -20.89
C ALA A 150 2.00 19.95 -20.54
N CYS A 151 2.28 19.33 -19.40
CA CYS A 151 3.64 18.93 -19.02
C CYS A 151 4.23 17.95 -20.04
N SER A 152 3.44 16.96 -20.48
CA SER A 152 3.88 15.96 -21.46
C SER A 152 4.12 16.55 -22.85
N SER A 153 3.28 17.50 -23.29
CA SER A 153 3.42 18.16 -24.59
C SER A 153 4.54 19.20 -24.58
N GLY A 154 4.71 19.92 -23.47
CA GLY A 154 5.82 20.82 -23.21
C GLY A 154 7.16 20.08 -23.19
N LEU A 155 7.22 18.90 -22.56
CA LEU A 155 8.39 18.03 -22.57
C LEU A 155 8.73 17.56 -23.98
N ARG A 156 7.74 17.09 -24.76
CA ARG A 156 7.96 16.73 -26.18
C ARG A 156 8.47 17.91 -27.01
N SER A 157 7.95 19.10 -26.77
CA SER A 157 8.35 20.32 -27.48
C SER A 157 9.77 20.76 -27.08
N ALA A 158 10.12 20.65 -25.79
CA ALA A 158 11.46 20.94 -25.29
C ALA A 158 12.50 19.93 -25.81
N LEU A 159 12.12 18.66 -25.95
CA LEU A 159 12.96 17.58 -26.51
C LEU A 159 13.16 17.71 -28.03
N ARG A 160 12.26 18.41 -28.74
CA ARG A 160 12.38 18.67 -30.18
C ARG A 160 13.17 19.93 -30.53
N ARG A 161 13.45 20.81 -29.57
CA ARG A 161 14.27 21.99 -29.83
C ARG A 161 15.74 21.56 -29.98
N PRO A 162 16.44 22.00 -31.04
CA PRO A 162 17.85 21.70 -31.21
C PRO A 162 18.64 22.16 -29.98
N ARG A 163 19.68 21.39 -29.60
CA ARG A 163 20.55 21.70 -28.46
C ARG A 163 21.01 23.16 -28.57
N PRO A 164 20.80 24.01 -27.56
CA PRO A 164 21.46 25.31 -27.54
C PRO A 164 22.97 25.07 -27.56
N GLY A 165 23.71 25.95 -28.24
CA GLY A 165 25.15 25.83 -28.40
C GLY A 165 25.90 25.70 -27.06
N PRO A 166 27.18 25.28 -27.10
CA PRO A 166 27.96 24.76 -25.96
C PRO A 166 28.21 25.69 -24.75
N GLY A 167 27.46 26.79 -24.58
CA GLY A 167 27.64 27.77 -23.51
C GLY A 167 26.48 27.97 -22.54
N THR A 168 25.38 27.20 -22.62
CA THR A 168 24.22 27.36 -21.70
C THR A 168 23.92 26.08 -20.92
N LEU A 169 24.63 25.91 -19.79
CA LEU A 169 24.34 24.91 -18.77
C LEU A 169 23.10 25.34 -17.95
N ARG A 170 21.91 25.15 -18.51
CA ARG A 170 20.67 25.01 -17.73
C ARG A 170 20.38 23.52 -17.61
N LEU A 171 20.03 23.05 -16.42
CA LEU A 171 19.57 21.69 -16.11
C LEU A 171 18.61 21.14 -17.19
N ARG A 172 19.19 20.48 -18.20
CA ARG A 172 18.50 19.76 -19.27
C ARG A 172 19.26 18.51 -19.69
N HIS A 173 20.18 18.03 -18.87
CA HIS A 173 20.77 16.71 -19.03
C HIS A 173 19.87 15.67 -18.36
N ILE A 174 18.70 15.44 -18.96
CA ILE A 174 18.11 14.11 -18.97
C ILE A 174 18.58 13.52 -20.28
N ASP A 175 19.48 12.54 -20.19
CA ASP A 175 20.16 12.00 -21.35
C ASP A 175 19.17 11.41 -22.35
N THR A 176 19.32 11.79 -23.61
CA THR A 176 18.31 11.61 -24.66
C THR A 176 18.32 10.23 -25.30
N ASP A 177 19.09 9.27 -24.80
CA ASP A 177 19.12 7.90 -25.36
C ASP A 177 18.11 6.94 -24.72
N ASP A 178 17.46 7.34 -23.62
CA ASP A 178 16.44 6.51 -22.93
C ASP A 178 14.98 6.88 -23.28
N ARG A 179 14.75 7.41 -24.49
CA ARG A 179 13.42 7.84 -24.99
C ARG A 179 12.32 6.76 -24.89
N PRO A 180 12.55 5.48 -25.25
CA PRO A 180 11.54 4.45 -25.04
C PRO A 180 11.45 4.06 -23.56
N ALA A 181 12.56 4.06 -22.81
CA ALA A 181 12.58 3.71 -21.40
C ALA A 181 11.80 4.70 -20.53
N PHE A 182 11.83 6.01 -20.80
CA PHE A 182 11.06 7.01 -20.05
C PHE A 182 9.58 7.06 -20.45
N ALA A 183 9.24 6.77 -21.71
CA ALA A 183 7.84 6.65 -22.14
C ALA A 183 7.17 5.36 -21.62
N VAL A 184 7.91 4.25 -21.61
CA VAL A 184 7.49 2.97 -21.03
C VAL A 184 7.50 3.04 -19.49
N ARG A 185 8.51 3.67 -18.87
CA ARG A 185 8.54 3.93 -17.41
C ARG A 185 7.53 4.97 -16.98
N GLY A 186 7.20 5.97 -17.79
CA GLY A 186 6.11 6.92 -17.52
C GLY A 186 4.74 6.22 -17.51
N ARG A 187 4.55 5.23 -18.39
CA ARG A 187 3.38 4.33 -18.35
C ARG A 187 3.43 3.38 -17.15
N LEU A 188 4.61 2.89 -16.76
CA LEU A 188 4.79 2.08 -15.53
C LEU A 188 4.61 2.90 -14.23
N LEU A 189 5.01 4.17 -14.24
CA LEU A 189 4.84 5.16 -13.16
C LEU A 189 3.36 5.50 -12.94
N LEU A 190 2.56 5.48 -14.02
CA LEU A 190 1.10 5.57 -13.95
C LEU A 190 0.48 4.26 -13.45
N LEU A 191 1.08 3.10 -13.72
CA LEU A 191 0.62 1.77 -13.26
C LEU A 191 0.96 1.52 -11.77
N GLU A 192 1.99 2.16 -11.24
CA GLU A 192 2.25 2.19 -9.80
C GLU A 192 1.73 3.49 -9.19
N HIS A 193 0.45 3.52 -8.81
CA HIS A 193 -0.20 4.60 -8.05
C HIS A 193 0.66 5.20 -6.92
N ARG A 194 1.56 4.40 -6.34
CA ARG A 194 2.52 4.79 -5.29
C ARG A 194 3.53 5.88 -5.71
N ARG A 195 3.82 6.03 -7.00
CA ARG A 195 4.84 6.98 -7.51
C ARG A 195 4.26 8.30 -7.97
N LEU A 196 2.95 8.37 -8.12
CA LEU A 196 2.25 9.56 -8.56
C LEU A 196 2.38 10.77 -7.59
N PRO A 197 2.46 10.59 -6.25
CA PRO A 197 2.78 11.65 -5.30
C PRO A 197 4.03 12.47 -5.66
N LEU A 198 5.03 11.83 -6.29
CA LEU A 198 6.29 12.46 -6.68
C LEU A 198 6.15 13.43 -7.85
N LEU A 199 5.06 13.33 -8.63
CA LEU A 199 4.80 14.22 -9.76
C LEU A 199 4.06 15.50 -9.34
N PHE A 200 3.41 15.53 -8.17
CA PHE A 200 2.63 16.69 -7.73
C PHE A 200 3.43 17.99 -7.61
N PRO A 201 4.68 18.00 -7.10
CA PRO A 201 5.47 19.23 -7.04
C PRO A 201 5.77 19.78 -8.44
N LEU A 202 6.02 18.89 -9.41
CA LEU A 202 6.23 19.29 -10.81
C LEU A 202 4.95 19.81 -11.45
N LEU A 203 3.79 19.27 -11.06
CA LEU A 203 2.47 19.67 -11.57
C LEU A 203 2.03 21.04 -11.04
N ALA A 204 2.51 21.47 -9.88
CA ALA A 204 2.20 22.79 -9.31
C ALA A 204 2.55 23.94 -10.29
N GLY A 205 3.68 23.83 -11.01
CA GLY A 205 4.09 24.79 -12.03
C GLY A 205 3.17 24.83 -13.27
N TRP A 206 2.36 23.79 -13.48
CA TRP A 206 1.40 23.70 -14.58
C TRP A 206 -0.04 23.99 -14.13
N MET A 207 -0.34 23.86 -12.84
CA MET A 207 -1.60 24.27 -12.20
C MET A 207 -1.63 25.77 -11.87
N ARG A 208 -1.15 26.63 -12.77
CA ARG A 208 -1.05 28.09 -12.51
C ARG A 208 -2.39 28.82 -12.45
N ARG A 209 -3.46 28.19 -12.95
CA ARG A 209 -4.80 28.77 -12.97
C ARG A 209 -5.46 28.53 -11.62
N THR A 210 -5.75 29.61 -10.89
CA THR A 210 -6.37 29.58 -9.56
C THR A 210 -7.65 28.75 -9.52
N TRP A 211 -8.47 28.79 -10.57
CA TRP A 211 -9.68 27.96 -10.66
C TRP A 211 -9.39 26.46 -10.76
N VAL A 212 -8.30 26.04 -11.42
CA VAL A 212 -7.90 24.61 -11.49
C VAL A 212 -7.48 24.12 -10.12
N VAL A 213 -6.71 24.94 -9.39
CA VAL A 213 -6.33 24.66 -8.01
C VAL A 213 -7.56 24.57 -7.12
N ALA A 214 -8.48 25.53 -7.22
CA ALA A 214 -9.71 25.52 -6.44
C ALA A 214 -10.57 24.27 -6.72
N LEU A 215 -10.77 23.90 -7.99
CA LEU A 215 -11.48 22.66 -8.35
C LEU A 215 -10.79 21.41 -7.83
N HIS A 216 -9.46 21.34 -7.89
CA HIS A 216 -8.69 20.22 -7.35
C HIS A 216 -8.82 20.11 -5.82
N LEU A 217 -8.74 21.24 -5.11
CA LEU A 217 -8.92 21.28 -3.66
C LEU A 217 -10.35 20.89 -3.26
N MET A 218 -11.37 21.40 -3.96
CA MET A 218 -12.76 21.00 -3.73
C MET A 218 -12.97 19.50 -4.03
N TYR A 219 -12.31 18.97 -5.05
CA TYR A 219 -12.35 17.54 -5.36
C TYR A 219 -11.74 16.70 -4.23
N GLY A 220 -10.54 17.07 -3.78
CA GLY A 220 -9.87 16.39 -2.67
C GLY A 220 -10.66 16.48 -1.37
N LEU A 221 -11.25 17.65 -1.06
CA LEU A 221 -12.12 17.82 0.10
C LEU A 221 -13.37 16.94 0.00
N THR A 222 -14.01 16.90 -1.17
CA THR A 222 -15.16 16.01 -1.41
C THR A 222 -14.78 14.55 -1.17
N LEU A 223 -13.66 14.07 -1.73
CA LEU A 223 -13.19 12.70 -1.49
C LEU A 223 -12.88 12.46 0.00
N ALA A 224 -12.25 13.40 0.69
CA ALA A 224 -11.95 13.28 2.11
C ALA A 224 -13.23 13.18 2.95
N VAL A 225 -14.25 13.98 2.63
CA VAL A 225 -15.57 13.89 3.28
C VAL A 225 -16.22 12.53 2.99
N LEU A 226 -16.18 12.05 1.75
CA LEU A 226 -16.73 10.74 1.39
C LEU A 226 -16.02 9.60 2.13
N LEU A 227 -14.69 9.66 2.28
CA LEU A 227 -13.93 8.68 3.06
C LEU A 227 -14.25 8.78 4.56
N ALA A 228 -14.39 9.98 5.11
CA ALA A 228 -14.80 10.18 6.49
C ALA A 228 -16.21 9.63 6.76
N VAL A 229 -17.15 9.84 5.84
CA VAL A 229 -18.49 9.22 5.90
C VAL A 229 -18.39 7.69 5.79
N SER A 230 -17.52 7.19 4.90
CA SER A 230 -17.28 5.76 4.72
C SER A 230 -16.74 5.07 5.98
N SER A 231 -16.09 5.82 6.89
CA SER A 231 -15.64 5.33 8.19
C SER A 231 -16.76 5.08 9.20
N VAL A 232 -17.96 5.60 8.93
CA VAL A 232 -19.16 5.39 9.73
C VAL A 232 -20.05 4.34 9.07
N VAL A 233 -20.24 4.46 7.75
CA VAL A 233 -21.01 3.52 6.92
C VAL A 233 -20.36 3.48 5.54
N PRO A 234 -19.96 2.31 5.02
CA PRO A 234 -19.42 2.22 3.67
C PRO A 234 -20.42 2.78 2.66
N ILE A 235 -20.00 3.78 1.87
CA ILE A 235 -20.88 4.44 0.89
C ILE A 235 -21.38 3.46 -0.18
N SER A 236 -20.61 2.41 -0.47
CA SER A 236 -21.05 1.30 -1.32
C SER A 236 -22.33 0.65 -0.79
N THR A 237 -22.43 0.46 0.53
CA THR A 237 -23.54 -0.23 1.17
C THR A 237 -24.84 0.56 1.06
N LEU A 238 -24.77 1.88 1.10
CA LEU A 238 -25.93 2.76 0.87
C LEU A 238 -26.55 2.57 -0.52
N ASN A 239 -25.76 2.11 -1.49
CA ASN A 239 -26.20 1.80 -2.86
C ASN A 239 -26.49 0.30 -3.06
N GLY A 240 -26.63 -0.48 -1.99
CA GLY A 240 -26.85 -1.93 -2.04
C GLY A 240 -25.65 -2.74 -2.52
N ARG A 241 -24.45 -2.16 -2.57
CA ARG A 241 -23.21 -2.86 -2.94
C ARG A 241 -22.37 -3.14 -1.71
N SER A 242 -21.85 -4.34 -1.56
CA SER A 242 -20.87 -4.63 -0.51
C SER A 242 -19.46 -4.29 -1.00
N ASP A 243 -18.75 -3.42 -0.28
CA ASP A 243 -17.30 -3.29 -0.38
C ASP A 243 -16.70 -4.00 0.80
N TRP A 244 -16.31 -5.25 0.57
CA TRP A 244 -15.70 -6.10 1.58
C TRP A 244 -14.59 -5.39 2.36
N THR A 245 -13.74 -4.61 1.69
CA THR A 245 -12.53 -4.01 2.29
C THR A 245 -12.88 -3.01 3.39
N LEU A 246 -13.96 -2.24 3.18
CA LEU A 246 -14.44 -1.28 4.16
C LEU A 246 -15.38 -1.95 5.16
N SER A 247 -16.30 -2.78 4.66
CA SER A 247 -17.29 -3.48 5.48
C SER A 247 -16.67 -4.38 6.54
N SER A 248 -15.59 -5.10 6.21
CA SER A 248 -14.98 -6.05 7.14
C SER A 248 -14.40 -5.38 8.39
N SER A 249 -14.13 -4.07 8.40
CA SER A 249 -13.63 -3.36 9.59
C SER A 249 -14.72 -2.95 10.59
N PHE A 250 -15.97 -3.37 10.39
CA PHE A 250 -17.11 -3.04 11.27
C PHE A 250 -17.64 -4.26 12.04
N GLY A 251 -18.29 -4.02 13.18
CA GLY A 251 -19.04 -5.05 13.94
C GLY A 251 -18.20 -5.97 14.84
N TRP A 252 -16.90 -5.75 14.97
CA TRP A 252 -16.02 -6.62 15.75
C TRP A 252 -16.34 -6.72 17.25
N PRO A 253 -16.80 -5.67 17.97
CA PRO A 253 -17.26 -5.81 19.35
C PRO A 253 -18.43 -6.79 19.49
N GLU A 254 -19.37 -6.78 18.55
CA GLU A 254 -20.51 -7.68 18.50
C GLU A 254 -20.05 -9.12 18.23
N VAL A 255 -19.16 -9.32 17.24
CA VAL A 255 -18.55 -10.63 16.94
C VAL A 255 -17.78 -11.17 18.15
N ALA A 256 -16.95 -10.34 18.80
CA ALA A 256 -16.20 -10.71 20.00
C ALA A 256 -17.12 -11.15 21.14
N ALA A 257 -18.23 -10.42 21.36
CA ALA A 257 -19.22 -10.80 22.37
C ALA A 257 -19.89 -12.15 22.06
N ARG A 258 -20.18 -12.43 20.77
CA ARG A 258 -20.72 -13.75 20.36
C ARG A 258 -19.69 -14.87 20.53
N VAL A 259 -18.43 -14.64 20.15
CA VAL A 259 -17.33 -15.60 20.34
C VAL A 259 -17.15 -15.93 21.83
N GLU A 260 -17.12 -14.94 22.71
CA GLU A 260 -17.01 -15.17 24.16
C GLU A 260 -18.22 -15.93 24.73
N ALA A 261 -19.43 -15.62 24.27
CA ALA A 261 -20.62 -16.38 24.66
C ALA A 261 -20.53 -17.85 24.21
N LEU A 262 -20.03 -18.10 22.99
CA LEU A 262 -19.85 -19.45 22.46
C LEU A 262 -18.70 -20.22 23.13
N LYS A 263 -17.62 -19.54 23.55
CA LYS A 263 -16.55 -20.14 24.39
C LYS A 263 -17.09 -20.66 25.72
N GLY A 264 -18.10 -20.00 26.30
CA GLY A 264 -18.77 -20.47 27.51
C GLY A 264 -19.70 -21.67 27.30
N LEU A 265 -20.14 -21.91 26.06
CA LEU A 265 -21.06 -23.00 25.70
C LEU A 265 -20.35 -24.23 25.12
N HIS A 266 -19.20 -24.01 24.48
CA HIS A 266 -18.39 -25.04 23.85
C HIS A 266 -17.00 -25.04 24.49
N GLU A 267 -16.55 -26.20 24.95
CA GLU A 267 -15.18 -26.38 25.43
C GLU A 267 -14.22 -26.34 24.23
N VAL A 268 -13.73 -25.14 23.92
CA VAL A 268 -12.78 -24.89 22.82
C VAL A 268 -11.40 -24.56 23.37
N GLY A 269 -10.36 -25.06 22.70
CA GLY A 269 -8.98 -24.82 23.08
C GLY A 269 -8.41 -23.52 22.54
N PHE A 270 -8.94 -23.01 21.42
CA PHE A 270 -8.49 -21.76 20.80
C PHE A 270 -9.54 -21.13 19.88
N VAL A 271 -9.28 -19.88 19.47
CA VAL A 271 -10.08 -19.15 18.49
C VAL A 271 -9.22 -18.86 17.28
N ALA A 272 -9.73 -19.19 16.10
CA ALA A 272 -9.05 -18.91 14.84
C ALA A 272 -9.96 -18.17 13.87
N THR A 273 -9.35 -17.57 12.85
CA THR A 273 -10.05 -16.89 11.77
C THR A 273 -9.52 -17.30 10.40
N THR A 274 -10.28 -16.97 9.36
CA THR A 274 -9.92 -17.26 7.96
C THR A 274 -8.99 -16.21 7.30
N GLY A 275 -8.36 -15.34 8.08
CA GLY A 275 -7.35 -14.43 7.53
C GLY A 275 -6.78 -13.45 8.54
N TYR A 276 -5.51 -13.07 8.34
CA TYR A 276 -4.78 -12.20 9.27
C TYR A 276 -5.48 -10.88 9.62
N GLN A 277 -6.22 -10.29 8.67
CA GLN A 277 -6.93 -9.04 8.89
C GLN A 277 -8.02 -9.22 9.96
N ILE A 278 -8.87 -10.23 9.78
CA ILE A 278 -9.97 -10.49 10.70
C ILE A 278 -9.49 -11.10 12.02
N ALA A 279 -8.37 -11.84 12.04
CA ALA A 279 -7.69 -12.23 13.28
C ALA A 279 -7.26 -11.00 14.08
N ALA A 280 -6.65 -10.00 13.42
CA ALA A 280 -6.19 -8.79 14.10
C ALA A 280 -7.37 -7.97 14.65
N GLU A 281 -8.42 -7.81 13.85
CA GLU A 281 -9.62 -7.08 14.25
C GLU A 281 -10.36 -7.78 15.39
N LEU A 282 -10.52 -9.10 15.33
CA LEU A 282 -11.14 -9.91 16.38
C LEU A 282 -10.30 -9.94 17.66
N GLY A 283 -9.00 -10.21 17.56
CA GLY A 283 -8.08 -10.23 18.70
C GLY A 283 -8.03 -8.88 19.43
N TYR A 284 -8.04 -7.77 18.67
CA TYR A 284 -8.16 -6.43 19.26
C TYR A 284 -9.50 -6.23 20.00
N ALA A 285 -10.62 -6.65 19.40
CA ALA A 285 -11.94 -6.50 20.01
C ALA A 285 -12.11 -7.38 21.26
N MET A 286 -11.59 -8.61 21.24
CA MET A 286 -11.58 -9.54 22.38
C MET A 286 -10.54 -9.15 23.44
N ARG A 287 -9.54 -8.34 23.09
CA ARG A 287 -8.32 -8.10 23.88
C ARG A 287 -7.57 -9.40 24.18
N ASP A 288 -7.57 -10.29 23.19
CA ASP A 288 -6.99 -11.62 23.26
C ASP A 288 -5.88 -11.72 22.19
N PRO A 289 -4.60 -11.78 22.59
CA PRO A 289 -3.49 -11.91 21.66
C PRO A 289 -3.37 -13.32 21.07
N ASP A 290 -4.11 -14.30 21.61
CA ASP A 290 -4.05 -15.71 21.21
C ASP A 290 -5.09 -16.04 20.13
N VAL A 291 -5.78 -15.03 19.58
CA VAL A 291 -6.59 -15.20 18.36
C VAL A 291 -5.65 -15.42 17.18
N VAL A 292 -5.76 -16.58 16.53
CA VAL A 292 -4.86 -16.98 15.45
C VAL A 292 -5.53 -16.95 14.08
N THR A 293 -4.72 -17.16 13.05
CA THR A 293 -5.19 -17.31 11.68
C THR A 293 -4.92 -18.73 11.20
N ILE A 294 -5.91 -19.34 10.55
CA ILE A 294 -5.70 -20.49 9.68
C ILE A 294 -5.97 -19.96 8.28
N SER A 295 -4.92 -19.76 7.48
CA SER A 295 -5.01 -19.21 6.12
C SER A 295 -4.16 -20.04 5.18
N PRO A 296 -4.50 -20.15 3.88
CA PRO A 296 -3.58 -20.70 2.88
C PRO A 296 -2.33 -19.80 2.66
N ARG A 297 -2.37 -18.55 3.15
CA ARG A 297 -1.27 -17.60 3.01
C ARG A 297 -0.37 -17.69 4.24
N HIS A 298 0.93 -17.78 4.02
CA HIS A 298 1.93 -17.50 5.05
C HIS A 298 1.86 -16.02 5.47
N ASP A 299 1.47 -15.76 6.71
CA ASP A 299 1.32 -14.44 7.32
C ASP A 299 2.03 -14.35 8.67
N GLN A 300 1.78 -13.29 9.43
CA GLN A 300 2.47 -13.05 10.69
C GLN A 300 2.09 -14.06 11.78
N TYR A 301 0.88 -14.63 11.74
CA TYR A 301 0.38 -15.54 12.75
C TYR A 301 1.04 -16.91 12.68
N ASP A 302 1.55 -17.32 11.52
CA ASP A 302 2.30 -18.59 11.35
C ASP A 302 3.61 -18.64 12.14
N TYR A 303 4.17 -17.50 12.56
CA TYR A 303 5.37 -17.49 13.39
C TYR A 303 5.08 -17.66 14.90
N TRP A 304 3.81 -17.55 15.30
CA TRP A 304 3.39 -17.36 16.69
C TRP A 304 2.46 -18.51 17.10
N PHE A 305 1.59 -18.93 16.18
CA PHE A 305 0.76 -20.11 16.31
C PHE A 305 1.60 -21.37 16.10
N ARG A 306 1.48 -22.32 17.03
CA ARG A 306 2.12 -23.64 16.96
C ARG A 306 1.04 -24.70 16.81
N PRO A 307 0.73 -25.14 15.58
CA PRO A 307 -0.35 -26.08 15.32
C PRO A 307 -0.27 -27.36 16.16
N GLU A 308 0.95 -27.81 16.48
CA GLU A 308 1.22 -29.02 17.26
C GLU A 308 0.66 -28.93 18.68
N ASP A 309 0.64 -27.74 19.27
CA ASP A 309 0.17 -27.49 20.65
C ASP A 309 -1.38 -27.56 20.75
N HIS A 310 -2.08 -27.56 19.61
CA HIS A 310 -3.54 -27.54 19.52
C HIS A 310 -4.16 -28.82 18.94
N LEU A 311 -3.35 -29.86 18.70
CA LEU A 311 -3.84 -31.12 18.14
C LEU A 311 -4.95 -31.74 18.99
N GLY A 312 -6.04 -32.14 18.33
CA GLY A 312 -7.22 -32.73 18.94
C GLY A 312 -8.15 -31.74 19.65
N GLN A 313 -7.78 -30.47 19.80
CA GLN A 313 -8.64 -29.46 20.41
C GLN A 313 -9.76 -29.02 19.48
N ASP A 314 -10.88 -28.63 20.06
CA ASP A 314 -11.93 -27.91 19.34
C ASP A 314 -11.58 -26.42 19.24
N ALA A 315 -12.10 -25.74 18.22
CA ALA A 315 -11.87 -24.31 18.01
C ALA A 315 -13.12 -23.60 17.52
N LEU A 316 -13.25 -22.32 17.89
CA LEU A 316 -14.18 -21.43 17.19
C LEU A 316 -13.48 -20.79 16.00
N ILE A 317 -14.11 -20.91 14.84
CA ILE A 317 -13.60 -20.36 13.58
C ILE A 317 -14.49 -19.21 13.14
N VAL A 318 -13.92 -18.00 13.08
CA VAL A 318 -14.61 -16.84 12.50
C VAL A 318 -14.24 -16.73 11.03
N GLY A 319 -15.20 -17.03 10.18
CA GLY A 319 -15.11 -16.96 8.74
C GLY A 319 -15.62 -15.63 8.20
N ASP A 320 -14.84 -15.03 7.30
CA ASP A 320 -15.27 -13.90 6.52
C ASP A 320 -16.07 -14.31 5.27
N THR A 321 -17.05 -13.47 4.93
CA THR A 321 -17.91 -13.51 3.74
C THR A 321 -17.17 -13.67 2.40
N ARG A 322 -15.92 -13.21 2.27
CA ARG A 322 -15.21 -13.21 0.99
C ARG A 322 -14.44 -14.49 0.72
N PHE A 323 -13.74 -15.02 1.73
CA PHE A 323 -12.85 -16.17 1.55
C PHE A 323 -13.50 -17.50 1.94
N GLY A 324 -14.63 -17.46 2.66
CA GLY A 324 -15.30 -18.66 3.14
C GLY A 324 -14.45 -19.43 4.16
N VAL A 325 -14.86 -20.68 4.44
CA VAL A 325 -14.21 -21.58 5.42
C VAL A 325 -13.80 -22.91 4.80
N GLU A 326 -14.03 -23.10 3.50
CA GLU A 326 -13.83 -24.37 2.80
C GLU A 326 -12.40 -24.90 2.97
N TYR A 327 -11.41 -24.03 2.85
CA TYR A 327 -10.01 -24.41 3.02
C TYR A 327 -9.64 -24.69 4.48
N VAL A 328 -10.40 -24.18 5.46
CA VAL A 328 -10.19 -24.45 6.89
C VAL A 328 -10.70 -25.84 7.27
N SER A 329 -11.71 -26.34 6.56
CA SER A 329 -12.33 -27.65 6.85
C SER A 329 -11.33 -28.81 6.88
N ARG A 330 -10.23 -28.75 6.11
CA ARG A 330 -9.18 -29.79 6.10
C ARG A 330 -8.45 -29.93 7.44
N TYR A 331 -8.39 -28.85 8.23
CA TYR A 331 -7.72 -28.80 9.53
C TYR A 331 -8.58 -29.31 10.67
N PHE A 332 -9.83 -29.69 10.42
CA PHE A 332 -10.75 -30.21 11.43
C PHE A 332 -11.32 -31.54 10.95
N GLU A 333 -11.75 -32.37 11.90
CA GLU A 333 -12.51 -33.58 11.55
C GLU A 333 -13.93 -33.23 11.10
N GLU A 334 -14.53 -32.23 11.74
CA GLU A 334 -15.85 -31.71 11.44
C GLU A 334 -15.86 -30.20 11.61
N LEU A 335 -16.60 -29.48 10.76
CA LEU A 335 -16.79 -28.04 10.85
C LEU A 335 -18.29 -27.74 10.88
N VAL A 336 -18.80 -27.34 12.04
CA VAL A 336 -20.24 -27.14 12.27
C VAL A 336 -20.57 -25.65 12.24
N PRO A 337 -21.47 -25.17 11.36
CA PRO A 337 -21.92 -23.78 11.40
C PRO A 337 -22.71 -23.54 12.68
N LEU A 338 -22.37 -22.48 13.42
CA LEU A 338 -23.07 -22.11 14.66
C LEU A 338 -24.01 -20.93 14.42
N GLU A 339 -23.48 -19.81 13.92
CA GLU A 339 -24.22 -18.55 13.85
C GLU A 339 -23.63 -17.62 12.78
N GLN A 340 -24.47 -16.77 12.20
CA GLN A 340 -24.04 -15.59 11.45
C GLN A 340 -24.25 -14.35 12.33
N VAL A 341 -23.29 -13.44 12.33
CA VAL A 341 -23.32 -12.26 13.19
C VAL A 341 -23.53 -11.01 12.33
N PRO A 342 -24.79 -10.66 11.97
CA PRO A 342 -25.05 -9.51 11.13
C PRO A 342 -24.73 -8.22 11.89
N TYR A 343 -23.91 -7.37 11.29
CA TYR A 343 -23.70 -6.00 11.72
C TYR A 343 -24.48 -5.06 10.82
N GLU A 344 -25.55 -4.48 11.37
CA GLU A 344 -26.40 -3.52 10.68
C GLU A 344 -26.17 -2.10 11.19
N ARG A 345 -26.22 -1.13 10.27
CA ARG A 345 -26.20 0.28 10.62
C ARG A 345 -27.14 1.08 9.74
N PHE A 346 -27.99 1.90 10.36
CA PHE A 346 -29.02 2.69 9.66
C PHE A 346 -29.95 1.84 8.78
N GLY A 347 -30.24 0.60 9.18
CA GLY A 347 -31.08 -0.33 8.42
C GLY A 347 -30.39 -1.00 7.23
N TYR A 348 -29.06 -0.89 7.12
CA TYR A 348 -28.27 -1.58 6.10
C TYR A 348 -27.36 -2.63 6.73
N LEU A 349 -27.35 -3.84 6.17
CA LEU A 349 -26.35 -4.86 6.49
C LEU A 349 -24.99 -4.42 5.97
N ILE A 350 -24.07 -4.14 6.89
CA ILE A 350 -22.71 -3.68 6.55
C ILE A 350 -21.79 -4.87 6.37
N TYR A 351 -21.82 -5.83 7.30
CA TYR A 351 -20.93 -6.99 7.35
C TYR A 351 -21.57 -8.14 8.12
N GLU A 352 -21.27 -9.38 7.76
CA GLU A 352 -21.91 -10.59 8.33
C GLU A 352 -20.92 -11.76 8.35
N PRO A 353 -19.95 -11.78 9.29
CA PRO A 353 -19.10 -12.94 9.45
C PRO A 353 -19.89 -14.11 10.05
N ALA A 354 -19.44 -15.32 9.74
CA ALA A 354 -20.01 -16.55 10.25
C ALA A 354 -19.08 -17.21 11.26
N ILE A 355 -19.64 -17.76 12.33
CA ILE A 355 -18.92 -18.49 13.36
C ILE A 355 -19.20 -19.98 13.20
N TYR A 356 -18.15 -20.78 13.23
CA TYR A 356 -18.19 -22.23 13.13
C TYR A 356 -17.50 -22.87 14.33
N LEU A 357 -17.89 -24.09 14.66
CA LEU A 357 -17.19 -24.96 15.59
C LEU A 357 -16.37 -25.97 14.79
N GLY A 358 -15.06 -25.82 14.82
CA GLY A 358 -14.12 -26.83 14.32
C GLY A 358 -13.90 -27.89 15.39
N LYS A 359 -14.17 -29.16 15.07
CA LYS A 359 -13.98 -30.30 15.96
C LYS A 359 -12.65 -30.99 15.68
N ARG A 360 -11.91 -31.29 16.74
CA ARG A 360 -10.66 -32.08 16.70
C ARG A 360 -9.67 -31.59 15.65
N PHE A 361 -9.02 -30.47 15.96
CA PHE A 361 -7.98 -29.88 15.13
C PHE A 361 -6.91 -30.90 14.76
N ARG A 362 -6.50 -30.89 13.49
CA ARG A 362 -5.49 -31.77 12.93
C ARG A 362 -4.65 -31.01 11.92
N ILE A 363 -3.40 -31.40 11.82
CA ILE A 363 -2.53 -30.96 10.73
C ILE A 363 -2.74 -31.95 9.58
N PRO A 364 -3.16 -31.50 8.38
CA PRO A 364 -3.23 -32.37 7.22
C PRO A 364 -1.89 -33.07 6.99
N ALA A 365 -1.92 -34.38 6.74
CA ALA A 365 -0.74 -35.07 6.24
C ALA A 365 -0.50 -34.56 4.82
N ASP A 366 0.61 -33.84 4.64
CA ASP A 366 1.18 -33.40 3.36
C ASP A 366 0.62 -32.10 2.75
N GLU A 367 1.49 -31.09 2.71
CA GLU A 367 1.78 -30.28 1.51
C GLU A 367 3.31 -30.31 1.26
#